data_AF-A0A7Y8LWA8-F1
#
_entry.id   AF-A0A7Y8LWA8-F1
#
_cell.length_a   1.000
_cell.length_b   1.000
_cell.length_c   1.000
_cell.angle_alpha   90.00
_cell.angle_beta   90.00
_cell.angle_gamma   90.00
#
_symmetry.space_group_name_H-M   'P 1'
#
loop_
_entity.id
_entity.type
_entity.pdbx_description
1 polymer ?
#
loop_
_entity_poly.entity_id
_entity_poly.type
_entity_poly.pdbx_seq_one_letter_code
_entity_poly.pdbx_strand_id
1 'polypeptide(L)' 'GQIMYFATMTEAPFIHKMLGLGMGKGPALALLLTGPGMSLPNILAIMKVFGFKRGIVYVILICILGTFVGWFTGNFIFS' A
#
# COMPACT_ATOMS: atom_id res chain seq x y z
N GLY A 1 9.51 13.86 13.58
CA GLY A 1 8.85 13.83 12.26
C GLY A 1 8.36 12.42 12.01
N GLN A 2 7.04 12.21 11.98
CA GLN A 2 6.46 10.94 11.53
C GLN A 2 6.47 10.97 10.00
N ILE A 3 7.60 10.59 9.41
CA ILE A 3 7.85 10.87 7.98
C ILE A 3 6.96 10.00 7.08
N MET A 4 6.51 8.81 7.51
CA MET A 4 5.56 8.02 6.70
C MET A 4 4.96 6.80 7.42
N TYR A 5 4.58 6.88 8.70
CA TYR A 5 3.87 5.77 9.32
C TYR A 5 2.38 6.08 9.36
N PHE A 6 1.61 5.41 8.52
CA PHE A 6 0.17 5.41 8.62
C PHE A 6 -0.18 4.41 9.73
N ALA A 7 -0.64 4.90 10.86
CA ALA A 7 -1.20 4.01 11.86
C ALA A 7 -2.42 3.33 11.24
N THR A 8 -2.63 2.05 11.52
CA THR A 8 -3.79 1.29 10.98
C THR A 8 -5.12 1.99 11.26
N MET A 9 -5.20 2.75 12.36
CA MET A 9 -6.36 3.58 12.71
C MET A 9 -6.55 4.82 11.83
N THR A 10 -5.53 5.30 11.13
CA THR A 10 -5.59 6.45 10.21
C THR A 10 -5.67 6.05 8.74
N GLU A 11 -5.36 4.80 8.38
CA GLU A 11 -5.48 4.27 7.01
C GLU A 11 -6.93 4.14 6.56
N ALA A 12 -7.79 3.51 7.37
CA ALA A 12 -9.20 3.33 7.01
C ALA A 12 -9.96 4.66 6.81
N PRO A 13 -9.83 5.67 7.70
CA PRO A 13 -10.42 7.00 7.49
C PRO A 13 -9.85 7.72 6.27
N PHE A 14 -8.55 7.53 5.98
CA PHE A 14 -7.90 8.15 4.82
C PHE A 14 -8.44 7.59 3.51
N ILE A 15 -8.53 6.27 3.40
CA ILE A 15 -9.14 5.59 2.24
C ILE A 15 -10.60 5.98 2.11
N HIS A 16 -11.35 6.05 3.22
CA HIS A 16 -12.74 6.50 3.21
C HIS A 16 -12.90 7.95 2.69
N LYS A 17 -12.04 8.87 3.12
CA LYS A 17 -12.00 10.24 2.56
C LYS A 17 -11.66 10.24 1.08
N MET A 18 -10.67 9.46 0.64
CA MET A 18 -10.28 9.39 -0.77
C MET A 18 -11.38 8.80 -1.65
N LEU A 19 -12.11 7.79 -1.16
CA LEU A 19 -13.32 7.28 -1.82
C LEU A 19 -14.38 8.39 -1.98
N GLY A 20 -14.59 9.20 -0.94
CA GLY A 20 -15.47 10.38 -0.99
C GLY A 20 -15.02 11.48 -1.96
N LEU A 21 -13.74 11.50 -2.33
CA LEU A 21 -13.15 12.39 -3.33
C LEU A 21 -13.14 11.79 -4.76
N GLY A 22 -13.73 10.60 -4.95
CA GLY A 22 -13.85 9.96 -6.27
C GLY A 22 -12.84 8.85 -6.55
N MET A 23 -12.10 8.38 -5.54
CA MET A 23 -11.22 7.22 -5.71
C MET A 23 -12.05 5.95 -5.96
N GLY A 24 -11.64 5.13 -6.94
CA GLY A 24 -12.26 3.84 -7.21
C GLY A 24 -12.01 2.81 -6.09
N LYS A 25 -12.93 1.86 -5.92
CA LYS A 25 -12.84 0.81 -4.88
C LYS A 25 -11.65 -0.14 -5.07
N GLY A 26 -11.24 -0.41 -6.31
CA GLY A 26 -10.04 -1.19 -6.63
C GLY A 26 -8.74 -0.54 -6.13
N PRO A 27 -8.44 0.72 -6.54
CA PRO A 27 -7.34 1.50 -5.99
C PRO A 27 -7.37 1.66 -4.46
N ALA A 28 -8.57 1.77 -3.87
CA ALA A 28 -8.76 1.84 -2.43
C ALA A 28 -8.22 0.59 -1.71
N LEU A 29 -8.58 -0.59 -2.23
CA LEU A 29 -8.12 -1.87 -1.70
C LEU A 29 -6.62 -2.09 -1.91
N ALA A 30 -6.09 -1.69 -3.08
CA ALA A 30 -4.64 -1.73 -3.31
C ALA A 30 -3.90 -0.91 -2.26
N LEU A 31 -4.31 0.35 -2.03
CA LEU A 31 -3.68 1.21 -1.03
C LEU A 31 -3.80 0.67 0.40
N LEU A 32 -4.94 0.09 0.76
CA LEU A 32 -5.15 -0.49 2.10
C LEU A 32 -4.26 -1.74 2.32
N LEU A 33 -4.05 -2.53 1.27
CA LEU A 33 -3.16 -3.71 1.31
C LEU A 33 -1.67 -3.33 1.28
N THR A 34 -1.28 -2.31 0.51
CA THR A 34 0.13 -1.92 0.35
C THR A 34 0.60 -0.87 1.36
N GLY A 35 -0.32 -0.14 1.99
CA GLY A 35 -0.08 0.95 2.94
C GLY A 35 0.93 0.63 4.05
N PRO A 36 0.75 -0.47 4.82
CA PRO A 36 1.67 -0.81 5.90
C PRO A 36 3.08 -1.17 5.39
N GLY A 37 3.16 -1.81 4.21
CA GLY A 37 4.41 -2.30 3.63
C GLY A 37 5.28 -1.24 2.94
N MET A 38 4.67 -0.21 2.35
CA MET A 38 5.38 0.83 1.57
C MET A 38 5.82 2.06 2.39
N SER A 39 5.66 2.03 3.72
CA SER A 39 6.13 3.12 4.57
C SER A 39 7.66 3.29 4.47
N LEU A 40 8.11 4.54 4.31
CA LEU A 40 9.53 4.91 4.29
C LEU A 40 10.36 4.26 5.43
N PRO A 41 9.90 4.28 6.71
CA PRO A 41 10.61 3.59 7.79
C PRO A 41 10.64 2.06 7.63
N ASN A 42 9.59 1.43 7.09
CA ASN A 42 9.56 -0.02 6.88
C ASN A 42 10.52 -0.44 5.76
N ILE A 43 10.57 0.29 4.65
CA ILE A 43 11.51 0.03 3.55
C ILE A 43 12.97 0.18 4.05
N LEU A 44 13.27 1.25 4.78
CA LEU A 44 14.59 1.47 5.38
C LEU A 44 14.94 0.39 6.41
N ALA A 45 13.99 -0.04 7.24
CA ALA A 45 14.20 -1.12 8.20
C ALA A 45 14.48 -2.46 7.50
N ILE A 46 13.72 -2.81 6.45
CA ILE A 46 13.93 -4.02 5.67
C ILE A 46 15.30 -3.99 4.97
N MET A 47 15.66 -2.85 4.38
CA MET A 47 16.97 -2.68 3.74
C MET A 47 18.12 -2.78 4.75
N LYS A 48 17.90 -2.33 6.00
CA LYS A 48 18.89 -2.41 7.08
C LYS A 48 19.02 -3.81 7.70
N VAL A 49 17.91 -4.56 7.82
CA VAL A 49 17.89 -5.89 8.46
C VAL A 49 18.20 -7.01 7.46
N PHE A 50 17.60 -6.98 6.28
CA PHE A 50 17.70 -8.03 5.26
C PHE A 50 18.68 -7.71 4.13
N GLY A 51 19.19 -6.48 4.09
CA GLY A 51 20.11 -5.99 3.07
C GLY A 51 19.41 -5.37 1.85
N PHE A 52 20.16 -4.54 1.13
CA PHE A 52 19.66 -3.69 0.03
C PHE A 52 18.98 -4.48 -1.09
N LYS A 53 19.56 -5.63 -1.50
CA LYS A 53 19.00 -6.48 -2.57
C LYS A 53 17.60 -7.00 -2.23
N ARG A 54 17.38 -7.44 -0.99
CA ARG A 54 16.08 -7.99 -0.55
C ARG A 54 15.04 -6.89 -0.38
N GLY A 55 15.44 -5.70 0.08
CA GLY A 55 14.55 -4.55 0.17
C GLY A 55 14.00 -4.10 -1.19
N ILE A 56 14.84 -4.08 -2.24
CA ILE A 56 14.37 -3.76 -3.59
C ILE A 56 13.39 -4.80 -4.11
N VAL A 57 13.70 -6.10 -3.95
CA VAL A 57 12.80 -7.19 -4.38
C VAL A 57 11.45 -7.08 -3.66
N TYR A 58 11.45 -6.76 -2.37
CA TYR A 58 10.23 -6.55 -1.58
C TYR A 58 9.36 -5.41 -2.13
N VAL A 59 9.96 -4.24 -2.42
CA VAL A 59 9.22 -3.09 -2.97
C VAL A 59 8.60 -3.43 -4.33
N ILE A 60 9.37 -4.06 -5.22
CA ILE A 60 8.88 -4.46 -6.55
C ILE A 60 7.72 -5.45 -6.41
N LEU A 61 7.86 -6.45 -5.53
CA LEU A 61 6.84 -7.48 -5.33
C LEU A 61 5.52 -6.86 -4.81
N ILE A 62 5.60 -5.95 -3.84
CA ILE A 62 4.42 -5.27 -3.28
C ILE A 62 3.74 -4.38 -4.33
N CYS A 63 4.50 -3.65 -5.14
CA CYS A 63 3.92 -2.87 -6.23
C CYS A 63 3.14 -3.78 -7.20
N ILE A 64 3.75 -4.87 -7.67
CA ILE A 64 3.11 -5.78 -8.63
C ILE A 64 1.86 -6.42 -8.02
N LEU A 65 1.96 -6.97 -6.81
CA LEU A 65 0.82 -7.64 -6.16
C LEU A 65 -0.30 -6.65 -5.81
N GLY A 66 0.03 -5.47 -5.28
CA GLY A 66 -0.94 -4.44 -4.95
C GLY A 66 -1.70 -3.94 -6.18
N THR A 67 -0.98 -3.67 -7.27
CA THR A 67 -1.60 -3.29 -8.55
C THR A 67 -2.47 -4.41 -9.10
N PHE A 68 -1.99 -5.66 -9.08
CA PHE A 68 -2.76 -6.79 -9.60
C PHE A 68 -4.05 -7.03 -8.80
N VAL A 69 -3.97 -7.04 -7.47
CA VAL A 69 -5.14 -7.24 -6.60
C VAL A 69 -6.12 -6.07 -6.72
N GLY A 70 -5.63 -4.82 -6.74
CA GLY A 70 -6.49 -3.64 -6.91
C GLY A 70 -7.18 -3.59 -8.25
N TRP A 71 -6.47 -3.92 -9.32
CA TRP A 71 -7.02 -3.97 -10.67
C TRP A 71 -8.03 -5.10 -10.82
N PHE A 72 -7.69 -6.31 -10.37
CA PHE A 72 -8.56 -7.47 -10.42
C PHE A 72 -9.84 -7.25 -9.61
N THR A 73 -9.71 -6.80 -8.37
CA THR A 73 -10.85 -6.56 -7.47
C THR A 73 -11.71 -5.39 -7.95
N GLY A 74 -11.08 -4.34 -8.47
CA GLY A 74 -11.78 -3.19 -9.06
C GLY A 74 -12.61 -3.54 -10.29
N ASN A 75 -12.13 -4.47 -11.13
CA ASN A 75 -12.81 -4.84 -12.38
C ASN A 75 -13.77 -6.04 -12.25
N PHE A 76 -13.52 -6.99 -11.35
CA PHE A 76 -14.33 -8.23 -11.28
C PHE A 76 -15.32 -8.27 -10.10
N ILE A 77 -15.03 -7.61 -8.99
CA ILE A 77 -15.84 -7.72 -7.76
C ILE A 77 -16.67 -6.47 -7.52
N PHE A 78 -16.11 -5.29 -7.83
CA PHE A 78 -16.74 -4.00 -7.62
C PHE A 78 -17.27 -3.33 -8.90
N SER A 79 -17.25 -4.06 -10.04
CA SER A 79 -17.87 -3.65 -11.31
C SER A 79 -19.37 -3.89 -11.33
#